data_AF-A0A6G9W8G6-F1
#
_entry.id   AF-A0A6G9W8G6-F1
#
_cell.length_a   1.000
_cell.length_b   1.000
_cell.length_c   1.000
_cell.angle_alpha   90.00
_cell.angle_beta   90.00
_cell.angle_gamma   90.00
#
_symmetry.space_group_name_H-M   'P 1'
#
loop_
_entity.id
_entity.type
_entity.pdbx_description
1 polymer ?
#
loop_
_entity_poly.entity_id
_entity_poly.type
_entity_poly.pdbx_seq_one_letter_code
_entity_poly.pdbx_strand_id
1 'polypeptide(L)' 'MRPTLTVSLPDAHAALTDAIALVSTPDIAARAPVSIRRLAWAIVASRHGLQVTQRHRPANSSGGPR' A
#
# COMPACT_ATOMS: atom_id res chain seq x y z
N MET A 1 -22.63 19.40 11.28
CA MET A 1 -22.65 18.40 10.19
C MET A 1 -21.25 18.26 9.64
N ARG A 2 -20.62 17.08 9.75
CA ARG A 2 -19.30 16.81 9.18
C ARG A 2 -19.52 16.35 7.72
N PRO A 3 -18.89 16.98 6.72
CA PRO A 3 -19.00 16.50 5.34
C PRO A 3 -18.28 15.15 5.24
N THR A 4 -19.03 14.10 4.98
CA THR A 4 -18.47 12.81 4.59
C THR A 4 -17.91 12.97 3.18
N LEU A 5 -16.60 13.19 3.08
CA LEU A 5 -15.90 13.16 1.80
C LEU A 5 -15.92 11.71 1.29
N THR A 6 -16.93 11.38 0.50
CA THR A 6 -16.96 10.14 -0.28
C THR A 6 -15.91 10.30 -1.37
N VAL A 7 -14.66 9.99 -1.05
CA VAL A 7 -13.59 9.91 -2.05
C VAL A 7 -13.93 8.72 -2.95
N SER A 8 -14.57 8.98 -4.08
CA SER A 8 -14.62 8.03 -5.19
C SER A 8 -13.19 7.85 -5.68
N LEU A 9 -12.48 6.89 -5.10
CA LEU A 9 -11.17 6.48 -5.59
C LEU A 9 -11.35 6.03 -7.05
N PRO A 10 -10.55 6.56 -8.00
CA PRO A 10 -10.62 6.13 -9.39
C PRO A 10 -10.44 4.61 -9.45
N ASP A 11 -11.36 3.94 -10.15
CA ASP A 11 -11.52 2.49 -10.32
C ASP A 11 -10.64 1.61 -9.44
N ALA A 12 -11.00 1.48 -8.16
CA ALA A 12 -10.34 0.58 -7.22
C ALA A 12 -10.23 -0.87 -7.74
N HIS A 13 -11.15 -1.27 -8.64
CA HIS A 13 -11.09 -2.57 -9.31
C HIS A 13 -9.96 -2.68 -10.33
N ALA A 14 -9.73 -1.65 -11.15
CA ALA A 14 -8.63 -1.63 -12.12
C ALA A 14 -7.27 -1.70 -11.42
N ALA A 15 -7.08 -0.88 -10.38
CA ALA A 15 -5.86 -0.88 -9.57
C ALA A 15 -5.59 -2.25 -8.92
N LEU A 16 -6.65 -2.97 -8.51
CA LEU A 16 -6.53 -4.31 -7.96
C LEU A 16 -6.14 -5.34 -9.02
N THR A 17 -6.75 -5.28 -10.20
CA THR A 17 -6.44 -6.18 -11.33
C THR A 17 -4.98 -6.00 -11.78
N ASP A 18 -4.53 -4.76 -11.89
CA ASP A 18 -3.14 -4.44 -12.24
C ASP A 18 -2.16 -4.92 -11.17
N ALA A 19 -2.50 -4.73 -9.89
CA ALA A 19 -1.68 -5.21 -8.79
C ALA A 19 -1.58 -6.75 -8.79
N ILE A 20 -2.66 -7.47 -9.08
CA ILE A 20 -2.66 -8.93 -9.20
C ILE A 20 -1.78 -9.36 -10.37
N ALA A 21 -1.95 -8.75 -11.53
CA ALA A 21 -1.15 -9.06 -12.73
C ALA A 21 0.36 -8.84 -12.49
N LEU A 22 0.70 -7.76 -11.78
CA LEU A 22 2.09 -7.45 -11.45
C LEU A 22 2.68 -8.43 -10.43
N VAL A 23 1.90 -8.90 -9.44
CA VAL A 23 2.36 -9.87 -8.43
C VAL A 23 2.43 -11.29 -9.00
N SER A 24 1.52 -11.67 -9.89
CA SER A 24 1.46 -13.00 -10.49
C SER A 24 2.49 -13.24 -11.60
N THR A 25 3.06 -12.16 -12.17
CA THR A 25 3.99 -12.25 -13.31
C THR A 25 5.42 -11.87 -12.89
N PRO A 26 6.32 -12.84 -12.66
CA PRO A 26 7.65 -12.57 -12.11
C PRO A 26 8.51 -11.68 -13.02
N ASP A 27 8.41 -11.84 -14.33
CA ASP A 27 9.17 -11.04 -15.29
C ASP A 27 8.75 -9.56 -15.31
N ILE A 28 7.45 -9.29 -15.12
CA ILE A 28 6.93 -7.91 -15.02
C ILE A 28 7.34 -7.31 -13.67
N ALA A 29 7.21 -8.08 -12.59
CA ALA A 29 7.64 -7.65 -11.27
C ALA A 29 9.14 -7.29 -11.24
N ALA A 30 10.00 -8.11 -11.85
CA ALA A 30 11.45 -7.90 -11.88
C ALA A 30 11.83 -6.57 -12.54
N ARG A 31 11.10 -6.17 -13.60
CA ARG A 31 11.31 -4.92 -14.34
C ARG A 31 10.75 -3.68 -13.63
N ALA A 32 9.81 -3.85 -12.72
CA ALA A 32 9.20 -2.72 -12.00
C ALA A 32 10.12 -2.17 -10.89
N PRO A 33 10.07 -0.87 -10.58
CA PRO A 33 10.69 -0.31 -9.37
C PRO A 33 10.19 -0.98 -8.09
N VAL A 34 11.06 -1.05 -7.07
CA VAL A 34 10.76 -1.65 -5.75
C VAL A 34 9.49 -1.06 -5.12
N SER A 35 9.30 0.26 -5.25
CA SER A 35 8.13 0.97 -4.72
C SER A 35 6.82 0.46 -5.33
N ILE A 36 6.79 0.23 -6.64
CA ILE A 36 5.60 -0.27 -7.36
C ILE A 36 5.30 -1.70 -6.95
N ARG A 37 6.32 -2.57 -6.85
CA ARG A 37 6.13 -3.94 -6.34
C ARG A 37 5.53 -3.97 -4.94
N ARG A 38 6.05 -3.13 -4.03
CA ARG A 38 5.56 -3.02 -2.65
C ARG A 38 4.12 -2.52 -2.60
N LEU A 39 3.78 -1.54 -3.44
CA LEU A 39 2.42 -1.01 -3.56
C LEU A 39 1.45 -2.09 -4.06
N ALA A 40 1.80 -2.80 -5.13
CA ALA A 40 0.97 -3.89 -5.67
C ALA A 40 0.74 -4.98 -4.62
N TRP A 41 1.79 -5.37 -3.88
CA TRP A 41 1.64 -6.31 -2.77
C TRP A 41 0.71 -5.77 -1.67
N ALA A 42 0.84 -4.49 -1.28
CA ALA A 42 -0.02 -3.89 -0.27
C ALA A 42 -1.51 -3.86 -0.70
N ILE A 43 -1.78 -3.57 -1.99
CA ILE A 43 -3.13 -3.59 -2.56
C ILE A 43 -3.71 -5.01 -2.49
N VAL A 44 -2.96 -6.01 -2.95
CA VAL A 44 -3.39 -7.42 -2.91
C VAL A 44 -3.58 -7.89 -1.47
N ALA A 45 -2.63 -7.60 -0.57
CA ALA A 45 -2.71 -7.93 0.84
C ALA A 45 -3.95 -7.32 1.50
N SER A 46 -4.25 -6.04 1.21
CA SER A 46 -5.43 -5.35 1.74
C SER A 46 -6.74 -5.99 1.26
N ARG A 47 -6.80 -6.50 0.01
CA ARG A 47 -7.97 -7.26 -0.49
C ARG A 47 -8.23 -8.51 0.35
N HIS A 48 -7.16 -9.16 0.81
CA HIS A 48 -7.24 -10.36 1.65
C HIS A 48 -7.41 -10.05 3.15
N GLY A 49 -7.67 -8.79 3.52
CA GLY A 49 -7.88 -8.38 4.90
C GLY A 49 -6.58 -8.22 5.72
N LEU A 50 -5.41 -8.30 5.07
CA LEU A 50 -4.14 -8.00 5.72
C LEU A 50 -3.98 -6.49 5.83
N GLN A 51 -4.13 -5.97 7.05
CA GLN A 51 -3.85 -4.58 7.33
C GLN A 51 -2.34 -4.39 7.47
N VAL A 52 -1.73 -3.75 6.47
CA VAL A 52 -0.33 -3.32 6.55
C VAL A 52 -0.29 -2.04 7.37
N THR A 53 -0.19 -2.17 8.70
CA THR A 53 0.04 -1.02 9.58
C THR A 53 1.47 -0.53 9.35
N GLN A 54 1.65 0.67 8.81
CA GLN A 54 2.94 1.32 8.89
C GLN A 54 3.24 1.55 10.38
N ARG A 55 4.26 0.87 10.90
CA ARG A 55 4.78 1.19 12.24
C ARG A 55 5.36 2.60 12.15
N HIS A 56 4.59 3.58 12.58
CA HIS A 56 5.08 4.93 12.79
C HIS A 56 6.11 4.87 13.92
N ARG A 57 7.39 4.67 13.59
CA ARG A 57 8.47 4.94 14.53
C ARG A 57 8.60 6.45 14.58
N PRO A 58 8.22 7.13 15.68
CA PRO A 58 8.48 8.54 15.79
C PRO A 58 10.00 8.73 15.68
N ALA A 59 10.43 9.54 14.72
CA ALA A 59 11.85 9.89 14.51
C ALA A 59 12.45 10.64 15.71
N ASN A 60 11.60 11.08 16.65
CA ASN A 60 11.95 11.97 17.75
C ASN A 60 11.85 11.26 19.11
N SER A 61 12.38 10.05 19.25
CA SER A 61 12.81 9.59 20.59
C SER A 61 14.17 10.23 20.88
N SER A 62 14.18 11.54 21.13
CA SER A 62 15.29 12.19 21.82
C SER A 62 15.34 11.57 23.21
N GLY A 63 16.19 10.56 23.36
CA GLY A 63 16.59 10.06 24.67
C GLY A 63 17.27 11.20 25.42
N GLY A 64 16.48 11.96 26.18
CA GLY A 64 17.01 12.83 27.21
C GLY A 64 17.60 11.93 28.30
N PRO A 65 18.83 12.17 28.76
CA PRO A 65 19.39 11.45 29.90
C PRO A 65 18.49 11.73 31.12
N ARG A 66 18.10 10.66 31.82
CA ARG A 66 17.58 10.73 33.17
C ARG A 66 18.73 10.59 34.15
#